data_AF-A0A7C5PTP6-F1
#
_entry.id   AF-A0A7C5PTP6-F1
#
_cell.length_a   1.000
_cell.length_b   1.000
_cell.length_c   1.000
_cell.angle_alpha   90.00
_cell.angle_beta   90.00
_cell.angle_gamma   90.00
#
_symmetry.space_group_name_H-M   'P 1'
#
loop_
_entity.id
_entity.type
_entity.pdbx_description
1 polymer ?
#
loop_
_entity_poly.entity_id
_entity_poly.type
_entity_poly.pdbx_seq_one_letter_code
_entity_poly.pdbx_strand_id
1 'polypeptide(L)'
;MVRVLSLIKLVFVVLLALLGAAFAVINDQPVQLDLYFFVTSLPLSLLLLLATGLGILLGALVSTFYFMRIRKENAQLRRQVNLARQEVKNLRSLPINGH
;
A
#
# COMPACT_ATOMS: atom_id res chain seq x y z
N MET A 1 -23.48 -4.03 -8.12
CA MET A 1 -22.47 -3.05 -7.64
C MET A 1 -21.02 -3.50 -7.90
N VAL A 2 -20.58 -4.68 -7.42
CA VAL A 2 -19.17 -5.15 -7.59
C VAL A 2 -18.74 -5.32 -9.05
N ARG A 3 -19.62 -5.80 -9.94
CA ARG A 3 -19.34 -5.94 -11.37
C ARG A 3 -19.12 -4.59 -12.06
N VAL A 4 -19.92 -3.58 -11.72
CA VAL A 4 -19.79 -2.21 -12.26
C VAL A 4 -18.47 -1.58 -11.81
N LEU A 5 -18.09 -1.74 -10.53
CA LEU A 5 -16.81 -1.26 -10.02
C LEU A 5 -15.61 -1.95 -10.72
N SER A 6 -15.76 -3.22 -11.08
CA SER A 6 -14.73 -3.97 -11.81
C SER A 6 -14.58 -3.47 -13.26
N LEU A 7 -15.69 -3.13 -13.92
CA LEU A 7 -15.66 -2.50 -15.25
C LEU A 7 -15.02 -1.11 -15.21
N ILE A 8 -15.37 -0.28 -14.21
CA ILE A 8 -14.75 1.05 -14.04
C ILE A 8 -13.24 0.93 -13.84
N LYS A 9 -12.80 -0.03 -13.00
CA LYS A 9 -11.36 -0.30 -12.81
C LYS A 9 -10.69 -0.74 -14.11
N LEU A 10 -11.32 -1.62 -14.88
CA LEU A 10 -10.78 -2.06 -16.17
C LEU A 10 -10.62 -0.88 -17.14
N VAL A 11 -11.66 -0.06 -17.31
CA VAL A 11 -11.62 1.13 -18.17
C VAL A 11 -10.50 2.07 -17.74
N PHE A 12 -10.37 2.31 -16.44
CA PHE A 12 -9.31 3.17 -15.90
C PHE A 12 -7.90 2.60 -16.18
N VAL A 13 -7.70 1.29 -16.00
CA VAL A 13 -6.43 0.63 -16.33
C VAL A 13 -6.12 0.71 -17.82
N VAL A 14 -7.11 0.51 -18.68
CA VAL A 14 -6.94 0.64 -20.14
C VAL A 14 -6.56 2.07 -20.51
N LEU A 15 -7.25 3.08 -19.96
CA LEU A 15 -6.92 4.48 -20.21
C LEU A 15 -5.50 4.84 -19.75
N LEU A 16 -5.10 4.38 -18.56
CA LEU A 16 -3.72 4.57 -18.08
C LEU A 16 -2.70 3.88 -18.98
N ALA A 17 -2.98 2.66 -19.45
CA ALA A 17 -2.10 1.94 -20.36
C ALA A 17 -1.95 2.68 -21.70
N LEU A 18 -3.04 3.20 -22.25
CA LEU A 18 -3.02 4.01 -23.48
C LEU A 18 -2.22 5.31 -23.29
N LEU A 19 -2.42 6.01 -22.17
CA LEU A 19 -1.64 7.20 -21.82
C LEU A 19 -0.15 6.88 -21.67
N GLY A 20 0.19 5.78 -21.00
CA GLY A 20 1.56 5.32 -20.84
C GLY A 20 2.21 4.94 -22.17
N ALA A 21 1.49 4.27 -23.05
CA ALA A 21 1.98 3.92 -24.39
C ALA A 21 2.18 5.17 -25.25
N ALA A 22 1.23 6.10 -25.27
CA ALA A 22 1.36 7.37 -25.99
C ALA A 22 2.55 8.19 -25.46
N PHE A 23 2.69 8.26 -24.13
CA PHE A 23 3.83 8.90 -23.48
C PHE A 23 5.15 8.26 -23.90
N ALA A 24 5.22 6.93 -23.95
CA ALA A 24 6.42 6.20 -24.34
C ALA A 24 6.85 6.49 -25.78
N VAL A 25 5.90 6.48 -26.71
CA VAL A 25 6.16 6.75 -28.14
C VAL A 25 6.58 8.20 -28.36
N ILE A 26 5.92 9.17 -27.72
CA ILE A 26 6.25 10.60 -27.88
C ILE A 26 7.62 10.94 -27.26
N ASN A 27 8.02 10.22 -26.20
CA ASN A 27 9.24 10.47 -25.45
C ASN A 27 10.27 9.34 -25.59
N ASP A 28 10.40 8.78 -26.79
CA ASP A 28 11.39 7.73 -27.12
C ASP A 28 12.81 8.29 -27.35
N GLN A 29 13.03 9.57 -27.04
CA GLN A 29 14.34 10.20 -27.21
C GLN A 29 15.35 9.57 -26.23
N PRO A 30 16.50 9.07 -26.72
CA PRO A 30 17.53 8.50 -25.87
C PRO A 30 18.23 9.58 -25.07
N VAL A 31 18.35 9.35 -23.76
CA VAL A 31 19.04 10.23 -22.81
C VAL A 31 20.24 9.50 -22.24
N GLN A 32 21.39 10.18 -22.22
CA GLN A 32 22.57 9.67 -21.53
C GLN A 32 22.37 9.75 -20.02
N LEU A 33 22.59 8.62 -19.36
CA LEU A 33 22.51 8.49 -17.92
C LEU A 33 23.86 8.05 -17.40
N ASP A 34 24.51 8.93 -16.65
CA ASP A 34 25.71 8.62 -15.89
C ASP A 34 25.30 8.06 -14.52
N LEU A 35 25.53 6.77 -14.31
CA LEU A 35 25.24 6.04 -13.07
C LEU A 35 26.47 5.95 -12.16
N TYR A 36 27.39 6.91 -12.28
CA TYR A 36 28.67 7.02 -11.57
C TYR A 36 29.71 5.95 -11.96
N PHE A 37 29.30 4.68 -12.06
CA PHE A 37 30.18 3.56 -12.42
C PHE A 37 30.12 3.20 -13.90
N PHE A 38 29.04 3.57 -14.60
CA PHE A 38 28.85 3.34 -16.02
C PHE A 38 27.89 4.37 -16.62
N VAL A 39 28.08 4.66 -17.90
CA VAL A 39 27.20 5.54 -18.69
C VAL A 39 26.37 4.66 -19.62
N THR A 40 25.06 4.85 -19.62
CA THR A 40 24.14 4.16 -20.55
C THR A 40 23.27 5.17 -21.28
N SER A 41 22.67 4.75 -22.39
CA SER A 41 21.71 5.54 -23.15
C SER A 41 20.38 4.80 -23.19
N LEU A 42 19.35 5.38 -22.60
CA LEU A 42 18.01 4.79 -22.51
C LEU A 42 16.95 5.83 -22.90
N PRO A 43 15.82 5.41 -23.47
CA PRO A 43 14.69 6.31 -23.71
C PRO A 43 14.21 6.96 -22.42
N LEU A 44 13.91 8.26 -22.47
CA LEU A 44 13.42 9.01 -21.32
C LEU A 44 12.19 8.35 -20.69
N SER A 45 11.28 7.85 -21.53
CA SER A 45 10.07 7.17 -21.10
C SER A 45 10.35 5.92 -20.25
N LEU A 46 11.35 5.12 -20.62
CA LEU A 46 11.77 3.94 -19.88
C LEU A 46 12.37 4.32 -18.52
N LEU A 47 13.21 5.36 -18.48
CA LEU A 47 13.79 5.85 -17.23
C LEU A 47 12.70 6.28 -16.23
N LEU A 48 11.71 7.04 -16.70
CA LEU A 48 10.60 7.49 -15.88
C LEU A 48 9.71 6.33 -15.42
N LEU A 49 9.47 5.35 -16.29
CA LEU A 49 8.73 4.14 -15.94
C LEU A 49 9.44 3.35 -14.83
N LEU A 50 10.76 3.14 -14.96
CA LEU A 50 11.56 2.42 -13.95
C LEU A 50 11.61 3.18 -12.63
N ALA A 51 11.91 4.49 -12.66
CA ALA A 51 11.98 5.31 -11.46
C ALA A 51 10.64 5.36 -10.72
N THR A 52 9.55 5.56 -11.46
CA THR A 52 8.19 5.59 -10.89
C THR A 52 7.78 4.20 -10.38
N GLY A 53 8.06 3.15 -11.15
CA GLY A 53 7.80 1.76 -10.75
C GLY A 53 8.53 1.39 -9.46
N LEU A 54 9.82 1.74 -9.35
CA LEU A 54 10.59 1.56 -8.12
C LEU A 54 10.00 2.35 -6.96
N GLY A 55 9.60 3.60 -7.18
CA GLY A 55 8.93 4.42 -6.17
C GLY A 55 7.64 3.79 -5.64
N ILE A 56 6.79 3.26 -6.54
CA ILE A 56 5.55 2.56 -6.18
C ILE A 56 5.87 1.30 -5.37
N LEU A 57 6.84 0.48 -5.81
CA LEU A 57 7.23 -0.74 -5.11
C LEU A 57 7.75 -0.45 -3.71
N LEU A 58 8.63 0.55 -3.56
CA LEU A 58 9.15 0.97 -2.26
C LEU A 58 8.04 1.52 -1.37
N GLY A 59 7.17 2.38 -1.91
CA GLY A 59 6.02 2.93 -1.18
C GLY A 59 5.05 1.84 -0.71
N ALA A 60 4.74 0.85 -1.56
CA ALA A 60 3.91 -0.28 -1.21
C ALA A 60 4.55 -1.16 -0.13
N LEU A 61 5.86 -1.38 -0.21
CA LEU A 61 6.62 -2.15 0.78
C LEU A 61 6.56 -1.48 2.15
N VAL A 62 6.91 -0.19 2.24
CA VAL A 62 6.85 0.59 3.48
C VAL A 62 5.42 0.62 4.05
N SER A 63 4.44 0.88 3.20
CA SER A 63 3.03 0.91 3.60
C SER A 63 2.55 -0.43 4.17
N THR A 64 2.99 -1.54 3.57
CA THR A 64 2.65 -2.89 4.04
C THR A 64 3.22 -3.15 5.42
N PHE A 65 4.49 -2.82 5.66
CA PHE A 65 5.10 -2.95 6.99
C PHE A 65 4.37 -2.12 8.05
N TYR A 66 4.05 -0.87 7.73
CA TYR A 66 3.30 0.01 8.63
C TYR A 66 1.90 -0.54 8.94
N PHE A 67 1.18 -0.99 7.91
CA PHE A 67 -0.14 -1.58 8.07
C PHE A 67 -0.13 -2.86 8.92
N MET A 68 0.88 -3.72 8.76
CA MET A 68 1.07 -4.91 9.59
C MET A 68 1.26 -4.55 11.07
N ARG A 69 2.06 -3.51 11.36
CA ARG A 69 2.27 -3.02 12.73
C ARG A 69 0.96 -2.53 13.35
N ILE A 70 0.21 -1.69 12.62
CA ILE A 70 -1.10 -1.20 13.08
C ILE A 70 -2.06 -2.36 13.34
N ARG A 71 -2.13 -3.35 12.45
CA ARG A 71 -3.01 -4.51 12.65
C ARG A 71 -2.65 -5.30 13.91
N LYS A 72 -1.36 -5.48 14.19
CA LYS A 72 -0.89 -6.14 15.42
C LYS A 72 -1.29 -5.36 16.67
N GLU A 73 -1.05 -4.05 16.68
CA GLU A 73 -1.42 -3.16 17.79
C GLU A 73 -2.94 -3.15 18.01
N ASN A 74 -3.73 -3.05 16.94
CA ASN A 74 -5.19 -3.10 17.02
C ASN A 74 -5.68 -4.43 17.60
N ALA A 75 -5.08 -5.56 17.21
CA ALA A 75 -5.41 -6.87 17.78
C ALA A 75 -5.06 -6.96 19.27
N GLN A 76 -3.91 -6.41 19.68
CA GLN A 76 -3.50 -6.35 21.09
C GLN A 76 -4.46 -5.49 21.92
N LEU A 77 -4.78 -4.28 21.44
CA LEU A 77 -5.73 -3.38 22.11
C LEU A 77 -7.12 -4.01 22.25
N ARG A 78 -7.62 -4.68 21.21
CA ARG A 78 -8.89 -5.42 21.28
C ARG A 78 -8.86 -6.51 22.34
N ARG A 79 -7.75 -7.24 22.47
CA ARG A 79 -7.58 -8.27 23.51
C ARG A 79 -7.59 -7.64 24.91
N GLN A 80 -6.88 -6.53 25.12
CA GLN A 80 -6.86 -5.82 26.40
C GLN A 80 -8.25 -5.32 26.80
N VAL A 81 -8.99 -4.72 25.86
CA VAL A 81 -10.38 -4.27 26.09
C VAL A 81 -11.28 -5.44 26.51
N ASN A 82 -11.14 -6.60 25.85
CA ASN A 82 -11.94 -7.78 26.20
C ASN A 82 -11.59 -8.32 27.60
N LEU A 83 -10.30 -8.38 27.96
CA LEU A 83 -9.86 -8.81 29.29
C LEU A 83 -10.38 -7.87 30.39
N ALA A 84 -10.22 -6.56 30.22
CA ALA A 84 -10.73 -5.57 31.17
C ALA A 84 -12.26 -5.66 31.36
N ARG A 85 -13.01 -5.88 30.26
CA ARG A 85 -14.46 -6.12 30.33
C ARG A 85 -14.81 -7.38 31.12
N GLN A 86 -14.01 -8.44 30.96
CA GLN A 86 -14.21 -9.70 31.66
C GLN A 86 -13.92 -9.56 33.16
N GLU A 87 -12.88 -8.84 33.54
CA GLU A 87 -12.57 -8.53 34.94
C GLU A 87 -13.68 -7.74 35.61
N VAL A 88 -14.19 -6.67 34.97
CA VAL A 88 -15.33 -5.90 35.49
C VAL A 88 -16.58 -6.79 35.66
N LYS A 89 -16.85 -7.69 34.70
CA LYS A 89 -17.97 -8.62 34.78
C LYS A 89 -17.80 -9.60 35.95
N ASN A 90 -16.61 -10.17 36.10
CA ASN A 90 -16.28 -11.11 37.17
C ASN A 90 -16.43 -10.44 38.54
N LEU A 91 -15.89 -9.23 38.72
CA LEU A 91 -16.01 -8.46 39.96
C LEU A 91 -17.46 -8.13 40.30
N ARG A 92 -18.29 -7.78 39.31
CA ARG A 92 -19.73 -7.52 39.50
C ARG A 92 -20.56 -8.77 39.82
N SER A 93 -20.04 -9.95 39.49
CA SER A 93 -20.69 -11.24 39.79
C SER A 93 -20.30 -11.83 41.14
N LEU A 94 -19.35 -11.22 41.86
CA LEU A 94 -19.00 -11.64 43.21
C LEU A 94 -20.17 -11.31 44.16
N PRO A 95 -20.65 -12.27 44.97
CA PRO A 95 -21.65 -11.97 45.98
C PRO A 95 -21.05 -10.99 46.99
N ILE A 96 -21.81 -9.95 47.32
CA ILE A 96 -21.44 -8.94 48.33
C ILE A 96 -21.59 -9.60 49.71
N ASN A 97 -20.69 -10.53 50.05
CA ASN A 97 -20.65 -11.18 51.35
C ASN A 97 -19.52 -10.56 52.15
N GLY A 98 -19.81 -9.40 52.73
CA GLY A 98 -19.11 -8.88 53.89
C GLY A 98 -20.12 -8.75 55.02
N HIS A 99 -19.91 -9.52 56.08
CA HIS A 99 -20.46 -9.27 57.40
C HIS A 99 -20.12 -7.86 57.90
#